data_AF-A0A7S2YU83-F1
#
_entry.id   AF-A0A7S2YU83-F1
#
_cell.length_a   1.000
_cell.length_b   1.000
_cell.length_c   1.000
_cell.angle_alpha   90.00
_cell.angle_beta   90.00
_cell.angle_gamma   90.00
#
_symmetry.space_group_name_H-M   'P 1'
#
loop_
_entity.id
_entity.type
_entity.pdbx_description
1 polymer ?
#
loop_
_entity_poly.entity_id
_entity_poly.type
_entity_poly.pdbx_seq_one_letter_code
_entity_poly.pdbx_strand_id
1 'polypeptide(L)'
;GDLEVVALGTGTKCLGRSKRSPIGDAINDSHAEVIARRALLRYLYAHVRLAHSRDAPLESIFEAAVAPAGGADSGGEKAKLRLRAGLRLHFFASQVPCGDA
;
A
#
# COMPACT_ATOMS: atom_id res chain seq x y z
N GLY A 1 -21.16 6.75 1.42
CA GLY A 1 -19.70 6.91 1.42
C GLY A 1 -19.23 6.46 0.06
N ASP A 2 -18.58 7.35 -0.66
CA ASP A 2 -18.23 7.13 -2.06
C ASP A 2 -17.03 6.17 -2.17
N LEU A 3 -17.03 5.34 -3.20
CA LEU A 3 -15.93 4.42 -3.49
C LEU A 3 -14.97 5.05 -4.50
N GLU A 4 -13.67 4.94 -4.23
CA GLU A 4 -12.62 5.39 -5.14
C GLU A 4 -11.73 4.21 -5.54
N VAL A 5 -11.42 4.09 -6.82
CA VAL A 5 -10.48 3.08 -7.32
C VAL A 5 -9.06 3.61 -7.19
N VAL A 6 -8.34 3.12 -6.17
CA VAL A 6 -6.97 3.58 -5.87
C VAL A 6 -5.88 2.70 -6.50
N ALA A 7 -6.23 1.49 -6.95
CA ALA A 7 -5.32 0.56 -7.58
C ALA A 7 -6.06 -0.43 -8.49
N LEU A 8 -5.42 -0.82 -9.59
CA LEU A 8 -5.92 -1.79 -10.55
C LEU A 8 -4.76 -2.66 -11.04
N GLY A 9 -5.05 -3.94 -11.30
CA GLY A 9 -4.11 -4.87 -11.91
C GLY A 9 -4.83 -5.84 -12.83
N THR A 10 -4.14 -6.29 -13.86
CA THR A 10 -4.59 -7.39 -14.74
C THR A 10 -3.42 -8.33 -14.99
N GLY A 11 -3.73 -9.58 -15.32
CA GLY A 11 -2.74 -10.59 -15.68
C GLY A 11 -3.00 -11.95 -15.03
N THR A 12 -2.44 -12.99 -15.65
CA THR A 12 -2.65 -14.41 -15.28
C THR A 12 -1.36 -15.23 -15.41
N LYS A 13 -0.21 -14.56 -15.43
CA LYS A 13 1.08 -15.19 -15.76
C LYS A 13 2.15 -14.79 -14.77
N CYS A 14 3.09 -15.72 -14.56
CA CYS A 14 4.28 -15.50 -13.76
C CYS A 14 5.54 -15.53 -14.64
N LEU A 15 6.57 -14.86 -14.17
CA LEU A 15 7.89 -14.89 -14.79
C LEU A 15 8.58 -16.24 -14.50
N GLY A 16 9.01 -16.92 -15.56
CA GLY A 16 9.75 -18.17 -15.45
C GLY A 16 11.06 -18.01 -14.66
N ARG A 17 11.47 -19.06 -13.95
CA ARG A 17 12.63 -19.03 -13.03
C ARG A 17 13.92 -18.52 -13.67
N SER A 18 14.20 -18.90 -14.92
CA SER A 18 15.40 -18.49 -15.67
C SER A 18 15.43 -16.99 -16.00
N LYS A 19 14.29 -16.30 -15.94
CA LYS A 19 14.16 -14.87 -16.23
C LYS A 19 14.11 -14.01 -14.96
N ARG A 20 14.16 -14.63 -13.77
CA ARG A 20 14.13 -13.89 -12.50
C ARG A 20 15.44 -13.13 -12.33
N SER A 21 15.32 -11.88 -11.91
CA SER A 21 16.47 -11.01 -11.69
C SER A 21 16.90 -11.00 -10.22
N PRO A 22 18.20 -11.08 -9.91
CA PRO A 22 18.72 -10.97 -8.55
C PRO A 22 18.74 -9.53 -8.01
N ILE A 23 18.64 -8.51 -8.87
CA ILE A 23 18.69 -7.09 -8.49
C ILE A 23 17.31 -6.46 -8.26
N GLY A 24 16.24 -7.24 -8.45
CA GLY A 24 14.86 -6.80 -8.13
C GLY A 24 14.20 -5.88 -9.16
N ASP A 25 14.71 -5.84 -10.40
CA ASP A 25 14.16 -5.06 -11.52
C ASP A 25 13.12 -5.83 -12.37
N ALA A 26 12.86 -7.09 -12.06
CA ALA A 26 11.88 -7.94 -12.74
C ALA A 26 10.69 -8.31 -11.84
N ILE A 27 9.48 -8.31 -12.40
CA ILE A 27 8.26 -8.74 -11.69
C ILE A 27 8.09 -10.25 -11.81
N ASN A 28 8.20 -10.95 -10.69
CA ASN A 28 8.12 -12.42 -10.67
C ASN A 28 6.71 -12.96 -10.86
N ASP A 29 5.71 -12.26 -10.34
CA ASP A 29 4.31 -12.66 -10.35
C ASP A 29 3.47 -11.49 -10.88
N SER A 30 2.82 -11.71 -12.02
CA SER A 30 2.00 -10.71 -12.70
C SER A 30 0.53 -11.11 -12.72
N HIS A 31 0.07 -11.95 -11.77
CA HIS A 31 -1.36 -12.12 -11.54
C HIS A 31 -2.00 -10.77 -11.16
N ALA A 32 -3.25 -10.58 -11.58
CA ALA A 32 -4.00 -9.34 -11.43
C ALA A 32 -4.01 -8.84 -9.98
N GLU A 33 -4.27 -9.72 -9.02
CA GLU A 33 -4.29 -9.45 -7.58
C GLU A 33 -2.92 -8.99 -7.05
N VAL A 34 -1.84 -9.59 -7.54
CA VAL A 34 -0.47 -9.23 -7.14
C VAL A 34 -0.11 -7.86 -7.70
N ILE A 35 -0.43 -7.58 -8.96
CA ILE A 35 -0.22 -6.27 -9.56
C ILE A 35 -1.06 -5.20 -8.87
N ALA A 36 -2.34 -5.46 -8.59
CA ALA A 36 -3.21 -4.54 -7.87
C ALA A 36 -2.65 -4.20 -6.47
N ARG A 37 -2.16 -5.20 -5.73
CA ARG A 37 -1.48 -4.99 -4.44
C ARG A 37 -0.20 -4.15 -4.59
N ARG A 38 0.63 -4.41 -5.60
CA ARG A 38 1.85 -3.60 -5.86
C ARG A 38 1.52 -2.16 -6.23
N ALA A 39 0.46 -1.94 -7.02
CA ALA A 39 -0.05 -0.61 -7.34
C ALA A 39 -0.57 0.11 -6.08
N LEU A 40 -1.31 -0.60 -5.21
CA LEU A 40 -1.77 -0.07 -3.93
C LEU A 40 -0.59 0.40 -3.05
N LEU A 41 0.52 -0.35 -2.98
CA LEU A 41 1.71 0.11 -2.24
C LEU A 41 2.24 1.45 -2.74
N ARG A 42 2.23 1.70 -4.06
CA ARG A 42 2.65 3.01 -4.63
C ARG A 42 1.71 4.13 -4.20
N TYR A 43 0.41 3.88 -4.19
CA TYR A 43 -0.60 4.81 -3.68
C TYR A 43 -0.36 5.12 -2.19
N LEU A 44 -0.15 4.10 -1.36
CA LEU A 44 0.15 4.28 0.06
C LEU A 44 1.44 5.09 0.27
N TYR A 45 2.51 4.82 -0.48
CA TYR A 45 3.75 5.61 -0.39
C TYR A 45 3.56 7.07 -0.80
N ALA A 46 2.72 7.36 -1.81
CA ALA A 46 2.38 8.72 -2.17
C ALA A 46 1.69 9.45 -1.00
N HIS A 47 0.75 8.78 -0.33
CA HIS A 47 0.09 9.36 0.84
C HIS A 47 0.98 9.49 2.08
N VAL A 48 1.97 8.60 2.28
CA VAL A 48 2.99 8.78 3.32
C VAL A 48 3.81 10.04 3.06
N ARG A 49 4.17 10.31 1.80
CA ARG A 49 4.87 11.56 1.42
C ARG A 49 3.98 12.77 1.62
N LEU A 50 2.71 12.70 1.22
CA LEU A 50 1.73 13.77 1.44
C LEU A 50 1.55 14.09 2.93
N ALA A 51 1.47 13.07 3.80
CA ALA A 51 1.34 13.26 5.25
C ALA A 51 2.50 14.05 5.88
N HIS A 52 3.67 14.04 5.24
CA HIS A 52 4.85 14.81 5.66
C HIS A 52 5.08 16.08 4.83
N SER A 53 4.23 16.36 3.84
CA SER A 53 4.33 17.56 3.01
C SER A 53 3.90 18.80 3.81
N ARG A 54 4.46 19.95 3.44
CA ARG A 54 4.07 21.25 4.04
C ARG A 54 2.82 21.84 3.37
N ASP A 55 2.54 21.44 2.14
CA ASP A 55 1.54 22.08 1.30
C ASP A 55 0.13 21.52 1.54
N ALA A 56 0.00 20.20 1.69
CA ALA A 56 -1.31 19.54 1.78
C ALA A 56 -1.32 18.25 2.63
N PRO A 57 -0.85 18.27 3.90
CA PRO A 57 -0.88 17.07 4.75
C PRO A 57 -2.30 16.56 5.02
N LEU A 58 -3.31 17.44 4.96
CA LEU A 58 -4.72 17.09 5.15
C LEU A 58 -5.31 16.29 3.97
N GLU A 59 -4.65 16.21 2.82
CA GLU A 59 -5.07 15.37 1.70
C GLU A 59 -4.60 13.91 1.83
N SER A 60 -3.73 13.60 2.79
CA SER A 60 -3.28 12.22 3.01
C SER A 60 -4.40 11.33 3.57
N ILE A 61 -4.47 10.06 3.16
CA ILE A 61 -5.30 9.05 3.85
C ILE A 61 -4.77 8.65 5.23
N PHE A 62 -3.57 9.11 5.58
CA PHE A 62 -2.91 8.82 6.84
C PHE A 62 -3.00 10.01 7.82
N GLU A 63 -2.87 9.69 9.10
CA GLU A 63 -2.71 10.62 10.22
C GLU A 63 -1.65 10.09 11.19
N ALA A 64 -1.12 10.96 12.05
CA ALA A 64 -0.17 10.55 13.07
C ALA A 64 -0.83 9.59 14.07
N ALA A 65 -0.17 8.47 14.36
CA ALA A 65 -0.56 7.58 15.43
C ALA A 65 -0.18 8.24 16.77
N VAL A 66 -1.17 8.48 17.62
CA VAL A 66 -0.94 8.99 18.98
C VAL A 66 -0.11 7.94 19.74
N ALA A 67 1.05 8.34 20.27
CA ALA A 67 1.84 7.48 21.14
C ALA A 67 1.01 7.16 22.40
N PRO A 68 1.05 5.92 22.92
CA PRO A 68 0.37 5.61 24.18
C PRO A 68 0.90 6.53 25.28
N ALA A 69 -0.02 7.12 26.03
CA ALA A 69 0.29 7.99 27.17
C ALA A 69 1.16 7.21 28.17
N GLY A 70 2.47 7.49 28.18
CA GLY A 70 3.43 6.83 29.07
C GLY A 70 4.79 6.46 28.43
N GLY A 71 4.92 6.52 27.11
CA GLY A 71 6.21 6.38 26.44
C GLY A 71 6.92 7.72 26.30
N ALA A 72 8.01 7.93 27.05
CA ALA A 72 8.90 9.05 26.80
C ALA A 72 9.57 8.85 25.43
N ASP A 73 9.24 9.70 24.45
CA ASP A 73 9.97 9.80 23.18
C ASP A 73 11.32 10.50 23.43
N SER A 74 12.20 9.83 24.18
CA SER A 74 13.61 10.16 24.26
C SER A 74 14.30 9.63 23.01
N GLY A 75 14.13 10.32 21.88
CA GLY A 75 15.02 10.14 20.72
C GLY A 75 14.41 10.36 19.34
N GLY A 76 13.99 11.59 19.00
CA GLY A 76 13.88 12.07 17.61
C GLY A 76 13.10 11.22 16.58
N GLU A 77 12.35 10.22 17.02
CA GLU A 77 11.72 9.23 16.14
C GLU A 77 10.47 9.88 15.52
N LYS A 78 10.36 9.84 14.19
CA LYS A 78 9.19 10.38 13.50
C LYS A 78 7.96 9.60 13.93
N ALA A 79 6.88 10.30 14.29
CA ALA A 79 5.62 9.69 14.65
C ALA A 79 5.17 8.67 13.60
N LYS A 80 4.76 7.48 14.06
CA LYS A 80 4.19 6.44 13.19
C LYS A 80 2.89 6.95 12.55
N LEU A 81 2.55 6.45 11.37
CA LEU A 81 1.32 6.80 10.68
C LEU A 81 0.27 5.69 10.80
N ARG A 82 -1.00 6.06 10.86
CA ARG A 82 -2.16 5.16 10.78
C ARG A 82 -3.15 5.67 9.74
N LEU A 83 -3.97 4.78 9.16
CA LEU A 83 -5.08 5.20 8.29
C LEU A 83 -6.07 6.03 9.11
N ARG A 84 -6.65 7.05 8.48
CA ARG A 84 -7.71 7.85 9.09
C ARG A 84 -8.91 6.98 9.46
N ALA A 85 -9.55 7.36 10.57
CA ALA A 85 -10.76 6.68 11.03
C ALA A 85 -11.85 6.71 9.95
N GLY A 86 -12.56 5.59 9.79
CA GLY A 86 -13.65 5.45 8.83
C GLY A 86 -13.24 5.05 7.41
N LEU A 87 -11.95 5.06 7.07
CA LEU A 87 -11.47 4.54 5.79
C LEU A 87 -11.44 3.01 5.79
N ARG A 88 -11.84 2.42 4.67
CA ARG A 88 -11.80 0.98 4.43
C ARG A 88 -11.17 0.71 3.07
N LEU A 89 -10.37 -0.35 3.01
CA LEU A 89 -9.84 -0.87 1.75
C LEU A 89 -10.70 -2.06 1.32
N HIS A 90 -11.16 -2.01 0.08
CA HIS A 90 -11.95 -3.07 -0.54
C HIS A 90 -11.10 -3.73 -1.62
N PHE A 91 -10.95 -5.05 -1.55
CA PHE A 91 -10.26 -5.81 -2.59
C PHE A 91 -11.29 -6.55 -3.45
N PHE A 92 -11.12 -6.46 -4.77
CA PHE A 92 -11.95 -7.12 -5.75
C PHE A 92 -11.07 -7.88 -6.74
N ALA A 93 -11.45 -9.11 -7.04
CA ALA A 93 -10.89 -9.91 -8.11
C ALA A 93 -12.04 -10.48 -8.96
N SER A 94 -11.91 -10.43 -10.28
CA SER A 94 -12.95 -10.95 -11.19
C SER A 94 -13.04 -12.48 -11.19
N GLN A 95 -12.03 -13.15 -10.63
CA GLN A 95 -11.94 -14.59 -10.45
C GLN A 95 -11.40 -14.87 -9.05
N VAL A 96 -11.69 -16.06 -8.51
CA VAL A 96 -11.10 -16.52 -7.26
C VAL A 96 -9.58 -16.63 -7.46
N PRO A 97 -8.75 -16.07 -6.55
CA PRO A 97 -7.30 -16.16 -6.66
C PRO A 97 -6.83 -17.61 -6.79
N CYS A 98 -5.79 -17.86 -7.57
CA CYS A 98 -5.26 -19.22 -7.72
C CYS A 98 -4.61 -19.70 -6.41
N GLY A 99 -4.95 -20.91 -5.95
CA GLY A 99 -4.48 -21.47 -4.68
C GLY A 99 -5.63 -22.07 -3.86
N ASP A 100 -5.40 -22.27 -2.57
CA ASP A 100 -6.46 -22.63 -1.62
C ASP A 100 -7.14 -21.33 -1.15
N ALA A 101 -8.32 -21.07 -1.68
CA ALA A 101 -9.05 -19.80 -1.53
C ALA A 101 -10.45 -20.04 -0.98
#